data_AF-A0A1G1J4T6-F1
#
_entry.id   AF-A0A1G1J4T6-F1
#
_cell.length_a   1.000
_cell.length_b   1.000
_cell.length_c   1.000
_cell.angle_alpha   90.00
_cell.angle_beta   90.00
_cell.angle_gamma   90.00
#
_symmetry.space_group_name_H-M   'P 1'
#
loop_
_entity.id
_entity.type
_entity.pdbx_description
1 polymer ?
#
loop_
_entity_poly.entity_id
_entity_poly.type
_entity_poly.pdbx_seq_one_letter_code
_entity_poly.pdbx_strand_id
1 'polypeptide(L)'
;MDCRRIQDLLMTDYIDGEASEKTQIKVLEHLRTCDACRLFEKTLREKAVSPFKTAKKRCPPDFVWENIKNRVIKDRQGAPEKKDIPSPIGVWIILKTLRPAFAISAIAIIIFAITFISRSPLAGNGIIDTYIKEQTEFMVNLGTDETYADGLGTSIEEYLLS
;
A
#
# COMPACT_ATOMS: atom_id res chain seq x y z
N MET A 1 -18.82 20.23 0.08
CA MET A 1 -17.55 19.46 0.14
C MET A 1 -17.43 18.85 1.52
N ASP A 2 -16.85 17.67 1.61
CA ASP A 2 -16.55 17.00 2.87
C ASP A 2 -15.34 17.64 3.55
N CYS A 3 -15.28 17.55 4.89
CA CYS A 3 -14.24 18.21 5.68
C CYS A 3 -12.83 17.72 5.33
N ARG A 4 -12.66 16.44 4.99
CA ARG A 4 -11.33 15.87 4.67
C ARG A 4 -10.74 16.55 3.45
N ARG A 5 -11.51 16.63 2.36
CA ARG A 5 -11.05 17.30 1.14
C ARG A 5 -10.74 18.78 1.34
N ILE A 6 -11.48 19.46 2.22
CA ILE A 6 -11.17 20.84 2.57
C ILE A 6 -9.87 20.92 3.37
N GLN A 7 -9.66 20.05 4.36
CA GLN A 7 -8.42 20.00 5.11
C GLN A 7 -7.20 19.73 4.23
N ASP A 8 -7.31 18.83 3.25
CA ASP A 8 -6.24 18.58 2.27
C ASP A 8 -5.93 19.86 1.48
N LEU A 9 -6.95 20.53 0.95
CA LEU A 9 -6.78 21.79 0.22
C LEU A 9 -6.20 22.91 1.10
N LEU A 10 -6.57 22.95 2.38
CA LEU A 10 -6.02 23.89 3.36
C LEU A 10 -4.53 23.63 3.61
N MET A 11 -4.10 22.37 3.65
CA MET A 11 -2.70 22.00 3.89
C MET A 11 -1.78 22.26 2.69
N THR A 12 -2.33 22.28 1.47
CA THR A 12 -1.54 22.49 0.25
C THR A 12 -1.92 23.82 -0.41
N ASP A 13 -2.84 23.79 -1.37
CA ASP A 13 -2.98 24.80 -2.40
C ASP A 13 -3.54 26.11 -1.85
N TYR A 14 -4.40 26.04 -0.82
CA TYR A 14 -5.10 27.21 -0.31
C TYR A 14 -4.21 28.10 0.55
N ILE A 15 -3.40 27.52 1.44
CA ILE A 15 -2.51 28.32 2.30
C ILE A 15 -1.34 28.88 1.52
N ASP A 16 -0.82 28.14 0.54
CA ASP A 16 0.29 28.57 -0.32
C ASP A 16 -0.14 29.57 -1.41
N GLY A 17 -1.45 29.76 -1.61
CA GLY A 17 -2.01 30.69 -2.58
C GLY A 17 -2.08 30.15 -4.02
N GLU A 18 -1.79 28.87 -4.22
CA GLU A 18 -1.78 28.17 -5.50
C GLU A 18 -3.18 27.61 -5.89
N ALA A 19 -4.17 27.73 -5.00
CA ALA A 19 -5.54 27.29 -5.29
C ALA A 19 -6.21 28.18 -6.36
N SER A 20 -6.82 27.55 -7.36
CA SER A 20 -7.64 28.25 -8.37
C SER A 20 -8.83 28.99 -7.75
N GLU A 21 -9.30 30.06 -8.39
CA GLU A 21 -10.41 30.91 -7.90
C GLU A 21 -11.66 30.09 -7.53
N LYS A 22 -12.06 29.15 -8.40
CA LYS A 22 -13.19 28.24 -8.13
C LYS A 22 -12.99 27.40 -6.87
N THR A 23 -11.75 27.00 -6.59
CA THR A 23 -11.39 26.21 -5.41
C THR A 23 -11.38 27.08 -4.16
N GLN A 24 -10.84 28.29 -4.25
CA GLN A 24 -10.87 29.25 -3.15
C GLN A 24 -12.29 29.57 -2.70
N ILE A 25 -13.21 29.82 -3.64
CA ILE A 25 -14.63 30.09 -3.33
C ILE A 25 -15.24 28.92 -2.55
N LYS A 26 -15.01 27.68 -3.00
CA LYS A 26 -15.53 26.47 -2.34
C LYS A 26 -14.97 26.28 -0.93
N VAL A 27 -13.66 26.56 -0.75
CA VAL A 27 -13.02 26.49 0.57
C VAL A 27 -13.63 27.55 1.48
N LEU A 28 -13.74 28.80 1.02
CA LEU A 28 -14.34 29.89 1.79
C LEU A 28 -15.80 29.62 2.17
N GLU A 29 -16.60 29.08 1.26
CA GLU A 29 -17.98 28.69 1.52
C GLU A 29 -18.06 27.64 2.64
N HIS A 30 -17.19 26.63 2.62
CA HIS A 30 -17.13 25.62 3.66
C HIS A 30 -16.65 26.19 5.01
N LEU A 31 -15.65 27.08 4.99
CA LEU A 31 -15.12 27.71 6.20
C LEU A 31 -16.14 28.63 6.88
N ARG A 32 -17.16 29.12 6.17
CA ARG A 32 -18.26 29.88 6.78
C ARG A 32 -19.13 28.99 7.68
N THR A 33 -19.37 27.76 7.27
CA THR A 33 -20.32 26.84 7.91
C THR A 33 -19.67 25.80 8.83
N CYS A 34 -18.38 25.52 8.68
CA CYS A 34 -17.67 24.51 9.47
C CYS A 34 -16.65 25.12 10.44
N ASP A 35 -16.97 25.12 11.74
CA ASP A 35 -16.07 25.58 12.80
C ASP A 35 -14.77 24.77 12.89
N ALA A 36 -14.85 23.45 12.71
CA ALA A 36 -13.69 22.58 12.81
C ALA A 36 -12.63 22.92 11.75
N CYS A 37 -13.05 23.11 10.49
CA CYS A 37 -12.16 23.48 9.40
C CYS A 37 -11.62 24.91 9.55
N ARG A 38 -12.41 25.83 10.12
CA ARG A 38 -11.95 27.19 10.44
C ARG A 38 -10.87 27.20 11.53
N LEU A 39 -11.04 26.42 12.59
CA LEU A 39 -10.01 26.25 13.62
C LEU A 39 -8.74 25.61 13.06
N PHE A 40 -8.91 24.62 12.18
CA PHE A 40 -7.80 23.95 11.50
C PHE A 40 -7.01 24.92 10.61
N GLU A 41 -7.69 25.71 9.77
CA GLU A 41 -7.06 26.75 8.96
C GLU A 41 -6.23 27.72 9.83
N LYS A 42 -6.82 28.22 10.92
CA LYS A 42 -6.13 29.13 11.84
C LYS A 42 -4.86 28.49 12.40
N THR A 43 -4.96 27.24 12.85
CA THR A 43 -3.82 26.47 13.39
C THR A 43 -2.72 26.30 12.35
N LEU A 44 -3.08 25.98 11.11
CA LEU A 44 -2.12 25.86 10.01
C LEU A 44 -1.44 27.20 9.71
N ARG A 45 -2.18 28.31 9.67
CA ARG A 45 -1.58 29.64 9.46
C ARG A 45 -0.60 30.02 10.58
N GLU A 46 -0.93 29.69 11.82
CA GLU A 46 -0.06 29.95 12.96
C GLU A 46 1.22 29.10 12.92
N LYS A 47 1.12 27.82 12.56
CA LYS A 47 2.26 26.88 12.57
C LYS A 47 3.10 26.91 11.29
N ALA A 48 2.47 27.02 10.13
CA ALA A 48 3.13 26.86 8.83
C ALA A 48 3.45 28.18 8.14
N VAL A 49 2.67 29.25 8.37
CA VAL A 49 2.89 30.54 7.68
C VAL A 49 3.57 31.55 8.60
N SER A 50 3.08 31.69 9.83
CA SER A 50 3.56 32.71 10.78
C SER A 50 5.08 32.70 11.00
N PRO A 51 5.75 31.54 11.17
CA PRO A 51 7.20 31.49 11.40
C PRO A 51 8.02 32.06 10.24
N PHE A 52 7.48 32.04 9.02
CA PHE A 52 8.16 32.51 7.83
C PHE A 52 7.82 33.95 7.44
N LYS A 53 6.85 34.60 8.10
CA LYS A 53 6.49 36.00 7.82
C LYS A 53 7.66 36.97 8.02
N THR A 54 8.55 36.68 8.97
CA THR A 54 9.75 37.47 9.25
C THR A 54 11.01 36.87 8.66
N ALA A 55 10.91 35.75 7.93
CA ALA A 55 12.07 35.12 7.32
C ALA A 55 12.59 36.00 6.18
N LYS A 56 13.91 36.24 6.16
CA LYS A 56 14.53 36.93 5.04
C LYS A 56 14.53 36.02 3.82
N LYS A 57 13.93 36.48 2.73
CA LYS A 57 14.02 35.81 1.43
C LYS A 57 15.49 35.75 1.02
N ARG A 58 16.04 34.54 0.92
CA ARG A 58 17.37 34.33 0.34
C ARG A 58 17.20 34.06 -1.14
N CYS A 59 17.87 34.85 -1.98
CA CYS A 59 18.01 34.53 -3.38
C CYS A 59 19.23 33.60 -3.52
N PRO A 60 19.05 32.33 -3.89
CA PRO A 60 20.19 31.48 -4.21
C PRO A 60 20.91 32.06 -5.45
N PRO A 61 22.23 31.85 -5.59
CA PRO A 61 22.95 32.24 -6.79
C PRO A 61 22.38 31.56 -8.05
N ASP A 62 22.43 32.25 -9.19
CA ASP A 62 21.82 31.79 -10.45
C ASP A 62 22.34 30.42 -10.91
N PHE A 63 23.63 30.14 -10.69
CA PHE A 63 24.23 28.86 -11.05
C PHE A 63 23.59 27.67 -10.34
N VAL A 64 23.05 27.86 -9.13
CA VAL A 64 22.34 26.80 -8.39
C VAL A 64 21.05 26.46 -9.12
N TRP A 65 20.33 27.47 -9.62
CA TRP A 65 19.08 27.26 -10.31
C TRP A 65 19.29 26.58 -11.67
N GLU A 66 20.29 27.03 -12.42
CA GLU A 66 20.69 26.41 -13.69
C GLU A 66 21.11 24.95 -13.50
N ASN A 67 21.85 24.64 -12.44
CA ASN A 67 22.24 23.27 -12.13
C ASN A 67 21.02 22.36 -11.86
N ILE A 68 20.03 22.84 -11.10
CA ILE A 68 18.81 22.06 -10.83
C ILE A 68 18.01 21.89 -12.12
N LYS A 69 17.84 22.95 -12.92
CA LYS A 69 17.14 22.90 -14.21
C LYS A 69 17.78 21.87 -15.15
N ASN A 70 19.10 21.90 -15.28
CA ASN A 70 19.84 20.95 -16.11
C ASN A 70 19.70 19.51 -15.62
N ARG A 71 19.68 19.27 -14.31
CA ARG A 71 19.43 17.94 -13.73
C ARG A 71 18.01 17.44 -14.03
N VAL A 72 16.99 18.27 -13.81
CA VAL A 72 15.59 17.90 -14.10
C VAL A 72 15.39 17.56 -15.58
N ILE A 73 16.02 18.31 -16.49
CA ILE A 73 15.95 18.04 -17.93
C ILE A 73 16.68 16.72 -18.26
N LYS A 74 17.88 16.52 -17.72
CA LYS A 74 18.68 15.30 -17.94
C LYS A 74 17.97 14.05 -17.41
N ASP A 75 17.35 14.14 -16.24
CA ASP A 75 16.61 13.02 -15.64
C ASP A 75 15.36 12.67 -16.46
N ARG A 76 14.70 13.67 -17.08
CA ARG A 76 13.60 13.42 -18.02
C ARG A 76 14.07 12.79 -19.33
N GLN A 77 15.28 13.10 -19.79
CA GLN A 77 15.86 12.54 -21.02
C GLN A 77 16.50 11.16 -20.80
N GLY A 78 16.93 10.85 -19.56
CA GLY A 78 17.51 9.57 -19.17
C GLY A 78 16.52 8.60 -18.55
N ALA A 79 15.29 9.02 -18.26
CA ALA A 79 14.21 8.11 -17.93
C ALA A 79 13.98 7.20 -19.15
N PRO A 80 14.02 5.86 -19.01
CA PRO A 80 13.51 5.02 -20.08
C PRO A 80 12.09 5.50 -20.36
N GLU A 81 11.78 5.78 -21.63
CA GLU A 81 10.40 5.92 -22.08
C GLU A 81 9.60 4.85 -21.34
N LYS A 82 8.53 5.26 -20.65
CA LYS A 82 7.59 4.32 -20.07
C LYS A 82 7.14 3.46 -21.25
N LYS A 83 7.80 2.32 -21.47
CA LYS A 83 7.40 1.35 -22.47
C LYS A 83 5.96 1.07 -22.13
N ASP A 84 5.08 1.43 -23.05
CA ASP A 84 3.65 1.24 -22.94
C ASP A 84 3.42 -0.12 -22.33
N ILE A 85 2.88 -0.13 -21.10
CA ILE A 85 2.41 -1.36 -20.49
C ILE A 85 1.41 -1.89 -21.51
N PRO A 86 1.66 -3.06 -22.13
CA PRO A 86 0.78 -3.53 -23.18
C PRO A 86 -0.60 -3.65 -22.56
N SER A 87 -1.55 -2.91 -23.13
CA SER A 87 -2.95 -3.05 -22.78
C SER A 87 -3.33 -4.53 -22.89
N PRO A 88 -4.30 -5.03 -22.11
CA PRO A 88 -4.73 -6.43 -22.19
C PRO A 88 -5.13 -6.88 -23.61
N ILE A 89 -5.41 -5.92 -24.49
CA ILE A 89 -5.70 -6.10 -25.92
C ILE A 89 -4.43 -6.50 -26.70
N GLY A 90 -3.27 -5.90 -26.38
CA GLY A 90 -1.99 -6.21 -27.03
C GLY A 90 -1.51 -7.64 -26.75
N VAL A 91 -1.76 -8.15 -25.53
CA VAL A 91 -1.44 -9.53 -25.15
C VAL A 91 -2.25 -10.54 -25.97
N TRP A 92 -3.53 -10.25 -26.23
CA TRP A 92 -4.41 -11.11 -27.03
C TRP A 92 -3.98 -11.25 -28.49
N ILE A 93 -3.40 -10.20 -29.08
CA ILE A 93 -2.92 -10.22 -30.47
C ILE A 93 -1.62 -11.03 -30.59
N ILE A 94 -0.75 -10.96 -29.58
CA ILE A 94 0.49 -11.75 -29.53
C ILE A 94 0.18 -13.24 -29.34
N LEU A 95 -0.81 -13.58 -28.50
CA LEU A 95 -1.28 -14.95 -28.33
C LEU A 95 -1.89 -15.56 -29.60
N LYS A 96 -2.54 -14.74 -30.44
CA LYS A 96 -3.10 -15.18 -31.73
C LYS A 96 -2.06 -15.38 -32.83
N THR A 97 -0.86 -14.82 -32.69
CA THR A 97 0.18 -14.83 -33.74
C THR A 97 1.31 -15.83 -33.46
N LEU A 98 1.44 -16.31 -32.22
CA LEU A 98 2.32 -17.44 -31.89
C LEU A 98 1.69 -18.75 -32.37
N ARG A 99 2.34 -19.37 -33.36
CA ARG A 99 1.90 -20.56 -34.11
C ARG A 99 1.31 -21.67 -33.20
N PRO A 100 0.21 -22.33 -33.61
CA PRO A 100 -0.61 -23.23 -32.77
C PRO A 100 0.12 -24.49 -32.26
N ALA A 101 1.33 -24.79 -32.72
CA ALA A 101 2.11 -25.95 -32.29
C ALA A 101 2.61 -25.86 -30.84
N PHE A 102 2.87 -24.65 -30.32
CA PHE A 102 3.39 -24.49 -28.95
C PHE A 102 2.30 -24.62 -27.87
N ALA A 103 1.05 -24.28 -28.19
CA ALA A 103 -0.05 -24.42 -27.23
C ALA A 103 -0.40 -25.90 -26.97
N ILE A 104 -0.28 -26.75 -28.00
CA ILE A 104 -0.60 -28.18 -27.91
C ILE A 104 0.39 -28.93 -27.00
N SER A 105 1.69 -28.59 -27.06
CA SER A 105 2.70 -29.26 -26.21
C SER A 105 2.52 -28.95 -24.72
N ALA A 106 2.19 -27.70 -24.38
CA ALA A 106 1.95 -27.29 -23.00
C ALA A 106 0.72 -28.02 -22.41
N ILE A 107 -0.37 -28.12 -23.17
CA ILE A 107 -1.58 -28.84 -22.74
C ILE A 107 -1.29 -30.34 -22.55
N ALA A 108 -0.53 -30.95 -23.45
CA ALA A 108 -0.16 -32.37 -23.35
C ALA A 108 0.68 -32.66 -22.09
N ILE A 109 1.62 -31.78 -21.73
CA ILE A 109 2.43 -31.91 -20.51
C ILE A 109 1.57 -31.82 -19.25
N ILE A 110 0.62 -30.87 -19.21
CA ILE A 110 -0.28 -30.69 -18.07
C ILE A 110 -1.19 -31.92 -17.90
N ILE A 111 -1.76 -32.44 -18.99
CA ILE A 111 -2.59 -33.65 -18.95
C ILE A 111 -1.75 -34.86 -18.51
N PHE A 112 -0.52 -34.98 -19.00
CA PHE A 112 0.39 -36.05 -18.58
C PHE A 112 0.74 -35.97 -17.08
N ALA A 113 1.02 -34.77 -16.56
CA ALA A 113 1.29 -34.57 -15.14
C ALA A 113 0.08 -34.93 -14.26
N ILE A 114 -1.13 -34.51 -14.64
CA ILE A 114 -2.35 -34.81 -13.90
C ILE A 114 -2.63 -36.32 -13.90
N THR A 115 -2.52 -36.98 -15.05
CA THR A 115 -2.75 -38.44 -15.14
C THR A 115 -1.68 -39.24 -14.40
N PHE A 116 -0.44 -38.78 -14.38
CA PHE A 116 0.65 -39.40 -13.62
C PHE A 116 0.44 -39.27 -12.11
N ILE A 117 0.05 -38.09 -11.63
CA ILE A 117 -0.22 -37.84 -10.21
C ILE A 117 -1.43 -38.67 -9.75
N SER A 118 -2.52 -38.67 -10.51
CA SER A 118 -3.74 -39.43 -10.16
C SER A 118 -3.56 -40.95 -10.19
N ARG A 119 -2.55 -41.46 -10.91
CA ARG A 119 -2.19 -42.89 -10.91
C ARG A 119 -1.08 -43.24 -9.92
N SER A 120 -0.43 -42.25 -9.33
CA SER A 120 0.62 -42.50 -8.35
C SER A 120 0.00 -42.93 -7.00
N PRO A 121 0.55 -43.95 -6.32
CA PRO A 121 0.05 -44.42 -5.02
C PRO A 121 0.25 -43.41 -3.88
N LEU A 122 0.80 -42.23 -4.16
CA LEU A 122 0.96 -41.12 -3.21
C LEU A 122 -0.34 -40.37 -2.93
N ALA A 123 -1.39 -40.57 -3.74
CA ALA A 123 -2.74 -40.05 -3.47
C ALA A 123 -3.55 -40.94 -2.50
N GLY A 124 -2.88 -41.78 -1.70
CA GLY A 124 -3.48 -42.61 -0.65
C GLY A 124 -3.73 -41.81 0.62
N ASN A 125 -5.00 -41.50 0.88
CA ASN A 125 -5.57 -40.66 1.95
C ASN A 125 -5.34 -41.12 3.42
N GLY A 126 -4.20 -41.73 3.76
CA GLY A 126 -3.97 -42.26 5.12
C GLY A 126 -3.20 -41.34 6.06
N ILE A 127 -2.15 -40.68 5.55
CA ILE A 127 -1.12 -40.03 6.40
C ILE A 127 -1.55 -38.64 6.88
N ILE A 128 -2.28 -37.89 6.05
CA ILE A 128 -2.73 -36.54 6.39
C ILE A 128 -3.87 -36.60 7.41
N ASP A 129 -4.75 -37.59 7.29
CA ASP A 129 -5.93 -37.75 8.15
C ASP A 129 -5.53 -38.17 9.58
N THR A 130 -4.49 -39.00 9.72
CA THR A 130 -3.92 -39.36 11.03
C THR A 130 -3.23 -38.16 11.68
N TYR A 131 -2.47 -37.37 10.92
CA TYR A 131 -1.80 -36.16 11.44
C TYR A 131 -2.79 -35.09 11.92
N ILE A 132 -3.88 -34.85 11.18
CA ILE A 132 -4.90 -33.87 11.57
C ILE A 132 -5.71 -34.36 12.78
N LYS A 133 -5.97 -35.66 12.88
CA LYS A 133 -6.67 -36.24 14.03
C LYS A 133 -5.84 -36.13 15.31
N GLU A 134 -4.54 -36.42 15.27
CA GLU A 134 -3.66 -36.26 16.44
C GLU A 134 -3.56 -34.80 16.90
N GLN A 135 -3.47 -33.84 15.97
CA GLN A 135 -3.41 -32.42 16.36
C GLN A 135 -4.71 -31.89 16.94
N THR A 136 -5.87 -32.35 16.45
CA THR A 136 -7.17 -31.91 16.96
C THR A 136 -7.46 -32.48 18.35
N GLU A 137 -7.05 -33.71 18.64
CA GLU A 137 -7.19 -34.31 19.97
C GLU A 137 -6.38 -33.55 21.04
N PHE A 138 -5.17 -33.10 20.70
CA PHE A 138 -4.35 -32.29 21.60
C PHE A 138 -4.95 -30.91 21.89
N MET A 139 -5.53 -30.24 20.90
CA MET A 139 -6.16 -28.92 21.08
C MET A 139 -7.47 -29.00 21.86
N VAL A 140 -8.25 -30.07 21.70
CA VAL A 140 -9.51 -30.27 22.44
C VAL A 140 -9.23 -30.52 23.91
N ASN A 141 -8.17 -31.26 24.24
CA ASN A 141 -7.81 -31.55 25.64
C ASN A 141 -7.24 -30.33 26.38
N LEU A 142 -6.71 -29.33 25.67
CA LEU A 142 -6.27 -28.05 26.24
C LEU A 142 -7.42 -27.06 26.47
N GLY A 143 -8.61 -27.32 25.92
CA GLY A 143 -9.75 -26.40 25.95
C GLY A 143 -10.80 -26.68 27.03
N THR A 144 -10.65 -27.77 27.81
CA THR A 144 -11.71 -28.26 28.71
C THR A 144 -11.43 -28.14 30.20
N ASP A 145 -10.38 -27.45 30.63
CA ASP A 145 -10.14 -27.23 32.07
C ASP A 145 -10.31 -25.75 32.45
N GLU A 146 -11.55 -25.38 32.78
CA GLU A 146 -11.83 -24.17 33.57
C GLU A 146 -11.75 -24.54 35.06
N THR A 147 -10.67 -24.15 35.74
CA THR A 147 -10.73 -23.77 37.16
C THR A 147 -9.59 -22.83 37.51
N TYR A 148 -9.95 -21.62 37.94
CA TYR A 148 -9.03 -20.61 38.48
C TYR A 148 -8.40 -21.09 39.80
N ALA A 149 -7.07 -21.00 39.91
CA ALA A 149 -6.31 -20.39 41.03
C ALA A 149 -4.87 -20.94 41.06
N ASP A 150 -3.94 -20.04 41.38
CA ASP A 150 -2.48 -20.21 41.49
C ASP A 150 -1.68 -20.28 40.18
N GLY A 151 -0.49 -19.68 40.25
CA GLY A 151 0.34 -19.23 39.12
C GLY A 151 0.61 -20.30 38.06
N LEU A 152 1.07 -19.84 36.91
CA LEU A 152 1.31 -20.68 35.75
C LEU A 152 2.42 -21.72 35.99
N GLY A 153 3.13 -21.67 37.13
CA GLY A 153 4.05 -22.73 37.57
C GLY A 153 5.22 -22.95 36.60
N THR A 154 5.44 -21.97 35.72
CA THR A 154 6.45 -22.06 34.67
C THR A 154 7.76 -21.47 35.17
N SER A 155 8.88 -22.01 34.67
CA SER A 155 10.21 -21.45 34.88
C SER A 155 10.38 -20.02 34.37
N ILE A 156 9.42 -19.53 33.57
CA ILE A 156 9.36 -18.14 33.09
C ILE A 156 8.85 -17.20 34.18
N GLU A 157 7.91 -17.64 35.02
CA GLU A 157 7.38 -16.85 36.13
C GLU A 157 8.45 -16.58 37.20
N GLU A 158 9.28 -17.58 37.50
CA GLU A 158 10.38 -17.48 38.48
C GLU A 158 11.47 -16.49 38.05
N TYR A 159 11.71 -16.36 36.74
CA TYR A 159 12.69 -15.42 36.18
C TYR A 159 12.20 -13.96 36.17
N LEU A 160 10.88 -13.75 36.12
CA LEU A 160 10.29 -12.40 36.03
C LEU A 160 10.03 -11.78 37.41
N LEU A 161 10.04 -12.59 38.47
CA LEU A 161 9.79 -12.16 39.85
C LEU A 161 11.07 -12.06 40.71
N SER A 162 12.25 -12.32 40.16
CA SER A 162 13.57 -12.09 40.77
C SER A 162 14.18 -10.76 40.35
#